data_AF-A0A1I6K5C6-F1
#
_entry.id   AF-A0A1I6K5C6-F1
#
_cell.length_a   1.000
_cell.length_b   1.000
_cell.length_c   1.000
_cell.angle_alpha   90.00
_cell.angle_beta   90.00
_cell.angle_gamma   90.00
#
_symmetry.space_group_name_H-M   'P 1'
#
loop_
_entity.id
_entity.type
_entity.pdbx_description
1 polymer ?
#
loop_
_entity_poly.entity_id
_entity_poly.type
_entity_poly.pdbx_seq_one_letter_code
_entity_poly.pdbx_strand_id
1 'polypeptide(L)'
;MSSNSIRISNQLFRDAQETGEYVARSAAQQVEFWARIGQALENSGVRSQLLLELLRGDHGTQAMARIEDDLRAAKRIEQARDIEAIKSGASQPSESIWFTEERAKNARALDSPY
;
A
#
# COMPACT_ATOMS: atom_id res chain seq x y z
N MET A 1 -5.16 -9.91 -30.33
CA MET A 1 -5.71 -9.16 -29.19
C MET A 1 -6.95 -8.41 -29.68
N SER A 2 -8.12 -8.63 -29.09
CA SER A 2 -9.34 -7.90 -29.47
C SER A 2 -9.27 -6.49 -28.89
N SER A 3 -9.24 -5.47 -29.75
CA SER A 3 -9.43 -4.08 -29.31
C SER A 3 -10.93 -3.82 -29.13
N ASN A 4 -11.35 -3.52 -27.91
CA ASN A 4 -12.71 -3.06 -27.65
C ASN A 4 -12.73 -1.53 -27.66
N SER A 5 -13.67 -0.95 -28.40
CA SER A 5 -13.90 0.50 -28.38
C SER A 5 -14.76 0.86 -27.18
N ILE A 6 -14.31 1.84 -26.40
CA ILE A 6 -15.04 2.40 -25.25
C ILE A 6 -15.31 3.88 -25.51
N ARG A 7 -16.53 4.33 -25.23
CA ARG A 7 -16.86 5.75 -25.24
C ARG A 7 -16.46 6.37 -23.91
N ILE A 8 -15.71 7.45 -23.99
CA ILE A 8 -15.37 8.31 -22.84
C ILE A 8 -15.93 9.71 -23.06
N SER A 9 -16.04 10.50 -22.00
CA SER A 9 -16.48 11.88 -22.13
C SER A 9 -15.42 12.72 -22.85
N ASN A 10 -15.87 13.75 -23.59
CA ASN A 10 -14.97 14.70 -24.23
C ASN A 10 -14.05 15.39 -23.21
N GLN A 11 -14.54 15.61 -22.00
CA GLN A 11 -13.74 16.20 -20.93
C GLN A 11 -12.60 15.27 -20.51
N LEU A 12 -12.89 14.00 -20.23
CA LEU A 12 -11.88 13.03 -19.83
C LEU A 12 -10.81 12.84 -20.93
N PHE A 13 -11.22 12.85 -22.20
CA PHE A 13 -10.28 12.78 -23.31
C PHE A 13 -9.34 13.99 -23.35
N ARG A 14 -9.86 15.20 -23.17
CA ARG A 14 -9.05 16.44 -23.11
C ARG A 14 -8.08 16.42 -21.92
N ASP A 15 -8.57 16.09 -20.73
CA ASP A 15 -7.74 16.02 -19.52
C ASP A 15 -6.61 14.99 -19.69
N ALA A 16 -6.91 13.84 -20.29
CA ALA A 16 -5.92 12.80 -20.57
C ALA A 16 -4.92 13.21 -21.66
N GLN A 17 -5.34 13.99 -22.65
CA GLN A 17 -4.45 14.54 -23.68
C GLN A 17 -3.48 15.55 -23.08
N GLU A 18 -3.99 16.55 -22.36
CA GLU A 18 -3.17 17.59 -21.72
C GLU A 18 -2.18 16.98 -20.73
N THR A 19 -2.64 16.10 -19.84
CA THR A 19 -1.76 15.44 -18.87
C THR A 19 -0.77 14.49 -19.54
N GLY A 20 -1.19 13.80 -20.60
CA GLY A 20 -0.37 12.87 -21.37
C GLY A 20 0.81 13.55 -22.06
N GLU A 21 0.61 14.76 -22.58
CA GLU A 21 1.68 15.54 -23.23
C GLU A 21 2.85 15.82 -22.28
N TYR A 22 2.59 16.17 -21.02
CA TYR A 22 3.64 16.41 -20.01
C TYR A 22 4.49 15.18 -19.68
N VAL A 23 3.96 13.98 -19.90
CA VAL A 23 4.63 12.70 -19.57
C VAL A 23 4.93 11.86 -20.81
N ALA A 24 4.86 12.47 -22.01
CA ALA A 24 5.10 11.84 -23.30
C ALA A 24 4.24 10.57 -23.55
N ARG A 25 2.94 10.66 -23.25
CA ARG A 25 1.94 9.60 -23.48
C ARG A 25 0.78 10.09 -24.33
N SER A 26 0.22 9.20 -25.15
CA SER A 26 -1.07 9.47 -25.80
C SER A 26 -2.22 9.50 -24.79
N ALA A 27 -3.34 10.13 -25.14
CA ALA A 27 -4.53 10.14 -24.29
C ALA A 27 -4.99 8.71 -23.93
N ALA A 28 -4.92 7.78 -24.88
CA ALA A 28 -5.26 6.37 -24.63
C ALA A 28 -4.30 5.73 -23.61
N GLN A 29 -2.99 5.92 -23.79
CA GLN A 29 -1.99 5.42 -22.84
C GLN A 29 -2.16 6.03 -21.45
N GLN A 30 -2.54 7.31 -21.38
CA GLN A 30 -2.77 8.00 -20.11
C GLN A 30 -4.01 7.47 -19.38
N VAL A 31 -5.10 7.16 -20.11
CA VAL A 31 -6.28 6.50 -19.55
C VAL A 31 -5.95 5.08 -19.07
N GLU A 32 -5.21 4.30 -19.86
CA GLU A 32 -4.78 2.95 -19.47
C GLU A 32 -3.90 2.97 -18.21
N PHE A 33 -2.99 3.94 -18.11
CA PHE A 33 -2.13 4.11 -16.95
C PHE A 33 -2.94 4.30 -15.67
N TRP A 34 -3.91 5.22 -15.67
CA TRP A 34 -4.76 5.46 -14.50
C TRP A 34 -5.69 4.30 -14.19
N ALA A 35 -6.19 3.58 -15.20
CA ALA A 35 -6.99 2.37 -14.98
C ALA A 35 -6.18 1.27 -14.24
N ARG A 36 -4.90 1.08 -14.61
CA ARG A 36 -4.00 0.13 -13.93
C ARG A 36 -3.72 0.54 -12.49
N ILE A 37 -3.54 1.84 -12.23
CA ILE A 37 -3.38 2.35 -10.86
C ILE A 37 -4.63 2.06 -10.03
N GLY A 38 -5.82 2.38 -10.56
CA GLY A 38 -7.08 2.10 -9.88
C GLY A 38 -7.23 0.61 -9.52
N GLN A 39 -6.91 -0.28 -10.47
CA GLN A 39 -6.95 -1.73 -10.22
C GLN A 39 -5.95 -2.16 -9.14
N ALA A 40 -4.71 -1.67 -9.18
CA ALA A 40 -3.70 -2.02 -8.19
C ALA A 40 -4.09 -1.56 -6.77
N LEU A 41 -4.77 -0.42 -6.66
CA LEU A 41 -5.26 0.11 -5.39
C LEU A 41 -6.45 -0.69 -4.84
N GLU A 42 -7.42 -1.04 -5.68
CA GLU A 42 -8.53 -1.91 -5.25
C GLU A 42 -8.00 -3.29 -4.78
N ASN A 43 -7.01 -3.84 -5.49
CA ASN A 43 -6.39 -5.11 -5.12
C ASN A 43 -5.57 -5.05 -3.82
N SER A 44 -5.09 -3.88 -3.39
CA SER A 44 -4.36 -3.73 -2.13
C SER A 44 -5.29 -3.60 -0.91
N GLY A 45 -6.61 -3.66 -1.12
CA GLY A 45 -7.61 -3.46 -0.06
C GLY A 45 -7.77 -1.99 0.35
N VAL A 46 -7.08 -1.07 -0.34
CA VAL A 46 -7.29 0.37 -0.16
C VAL A 46 -8.59 0.75 -0.86
N ARG A 47 -9.62 1.02 -0.05
CA ARG A 47 -10.92 1.46 -0.57
C ARG A 47 -10.74 2.75 -1.38
N SER A 48 -11.33 2.80 -2.57
CA SER A 48 -11.40 3.99 -3.44
C SER A 48 -11.85 5.26 -2.70
N GLN A 49 -12.67 5.12 -1.65
CA GLN A 49 -13.06 6.20 -0.76
C GLN A 49 -11.88 6.91 -0.08
N LEU A 50 -10.89 6.16 0.39
CA LEU A 50 -9.70 6.67 1.08
C LEU A 50 -8.77 7.41 0.12
N LEU A 51 -8.70 6.92 -1.13
CA LEU A 51 -7.96 7.60 -2.20
C LEU A 51 -8.63 8.92 -2.59
N LEU A 52 -9.96 8.97 -2.65
CA LEU A 52 -10.71 10.20 -2.89
C LEU A 52 -10.52 11.21 -1.77
N GLU A 53 -10.44 10.76 -0.52
CA GLU A 53 -10.10 11.63 0.63
C GLU A 53 -8.68 12.21 0.51
N LEU A 54 -7.71 11.40 0.05
CA LEU A 54 -6.34 11.86 -0.20
C LEU A 54 -6.28 12.88 -1.34
N LEU A 55 -6.94 12.60 -2.48
CA LEU A 55 -6.92 13.43 -3.69
C LEU A 55 -7.68 14.75 -3.54
N ARG A 56 -8.69 14.81 -2.67
CA ARG A 56 -9.47 16.04 -2.40
C ARG A 56 -8.71 17.08 -1.57
N GLY A 57 -7.52 16.75 -1.07
CA GLY A 57 -6.58 17.72 -0.48
C GLY A 57 -7.00 18.35 0.85
N ASP A 58 -8.28 18.31 1.24
CA ASP A 58 -8.76 19.00 2.45
C ASP A 58 -8.38 18.27 3.75
N HIS A 59 -8.02 16.99 3.66
CA HIS A 59 -7.64 16.14 4.80
C HIS A 59 -6.39 15.30 4.55
N GLY A 60 -5.51 15.68 3.61
CA GLY A 60 -4.36 14.86 3.20
C GLY A 60 -3.49 14.38 4.38
N THR A 61 -3.29 15.20 5.40
CA THR A 61 -2.58 14.82 6.64
C THR A 61 -3.38 13.89 7.55
N GLN A 62 -4.70 14.09 7.69
CA GLN A 62 -5.55 13.21 8.52
C GLN A 62 -5.81 11.86 7.85
N ALA A 63 -5.99 11.84 6.52
CA ALA A 63 -6.14 10.61 5.74
C ALA A 63 -4.84 9.79 5.77
N MET A 64 -3.67 10.44 5.64
CA MET A 64 -2.37 9.78 5.80
C MET A 64 -2.15 9.25 7.21
N ALA A 65 -2.54 9.99 8.25
CA ALA A 65 -2.45 9.52 9.64
C ALA A 65 -3.32 8.26 9.87
N ARG A 66 -4.54 8.24 9.32
CA ARG A 66 -5.42 7.06 9.38
C ARG A 66 -4.82 5.85 8.64
N ILE A 67 -4.27 6.07 7.44
CA ILE A 67 -3.57 5.02 6.69
C ILE A 67 -2.40 4.46 7.50
N GLU A 68 -1.61 5.33 8.12
CA GLU A 68 -0.47 4.93 8.92
C GLU A 68 -0.90 4.13 10.17
N ASP A 69 -1.99 4.54 10.82
CA ASP A 69 -2.54 3.83 11.98
C ASP A 69 -3.11 2.44 11.59
N ASP A 70 -3.80 2.34 10.46
CA ASP A 70 -4.32 1.08 9.93
C ASP A 70 -3.18 0.11 9.57
N LEU A 71 -2.12 0.60 8.93
CA LEU A 71 -0.93 -0.19 8.61
C LEU A 71 -0.19 -0.64 9.87
N ARG A 72 -0.08 0.23 10.88
CA ARG A 72 0.52 -0.12 12.19
C ARG A 72 -0.33 -1.16 12.91
N ALA A 73 -1.66 -1.06 12.86
CA ALA A 73 -2.56 -2.04 13.47
C ALA A 73 -2.43 -3.41 12.79
N ALA A 74 -2.44 -3.45 11.46
CA ALA A 74 -2.23 -4.68 10.69
C ALA A 74 -0.89 -5.34 11.05
N LYS A 75 0.18 -4.54 11.11
CA LYS A 75 1.52 -5.01 11.50
C LYS A 75 1.57 -5.59 12.92
N ARG A 76 0.84 -5.00 13.89
CA ARG A 76 0.77 -5.54 15.26
C ARG A 76 0.05 -6.88 15.33
N ILE A 77 -0.99 -7.07 14.51
CA ILE A 77 -1.70 -8.36 14.43
C ILE A 77 -0.77 -9.44 13.90
N GLU A 78 -0.01 -9.14 12.86
CA GLU A 78 1.00 -10.04 12.30
C GLU A 78 2.09 -10.36 13.34
N GLN A 79 2.63 -9.34 14.00
CA GLN A 79 3.61 -9.52 15.09
C GLN A 79 3.08 -10.37 16.25
N ALA A 80 1.82 -10.20 16.64
CA ALA A 80 1.22 -11.00 17.71
C ALA A 80 1.15 -12.48 17.33
N ARG A 81 0.80 -12.78 16.07
CA ARG A 81 0.78 -14.15 15.54
C ARG A 81 2.17 -14.77 15.49
N ASP A 82 3.17 -14.02 15.05
CA ASP A 82 4.56 -14.49 15.00
C ASP A 82 5.09 -14.78 16.41
N ILE A 83 4.79 -13.91 17.38
CA ILE A 83 5.16 -14.12 18.79
C ILE A 83 4.48 -15.37 19.37
N GLU A 84 3.20 -15.59 19.06
CA GLU A 84 2.48 -16.77 19.51
C GLU A 84 3.05 -18.05 18.89
N ALA A 85 3.36 -18.04 17.59
CA ALA A 85 3.99 -19.16 16.89
C ALA A 85 5.39 -19.49 17.45
N ILE A 86 6.17 -18.48 17.82
CA ILE A 86 7.46 -18.66 18.49
C ILE A 86 7.27 -19.25 19.90
N LYS A 87 6.32 -18.71 20.68
CA LYS A 87 6.02 -19.21 22.04
C LYS A 87 5.51 -20.64 22.05
N SER A 88 4.74 -21.04 21.04
CA SER A 88 4.26 -22.41 20.88
C SER A 88 5.32 -23.37 20.30
N GLY A 89 6.52 -22.87 19.96
CA GLY A 89 7.58 -23.65 19.33
C GLY A 89 7.32 -24.04 17.88
N ALA A 90 6.32 -23.45 17.23
CA ALA A 90 5.95 -23.72 15.85
C ALA A 90 6.84 -22.97 14.84
N SER A 91 7.61 -21.98 15.27
CA SER A 91 8.57 -21.24 14.44
C SER A 91 9.79 -20.79 15.24
N GLN A 92 10.96 -20.71 14.59
CA GLN A 92 12.16 -20.19 15.23
C GLN A 92 12.22 -18.66 15.11
N PRO A 93 12.72 -17.93 16.13
CA PRO A 93 12.88 -16.48 16.06
C PRO A 93 13.69 -16.02 14.84
N SER A 94 14.66 -16.81 14.37
CA SER A 94 15.47 -16.50 13.18
C SER A 94 14.72 -16.56 11.86
N GLU A 95 13.51 -17.14 11.83
CA GLU A 95 12.68 -17.26 10.62
C GLU A 95 11.70 -16.09 10.47
N SER A 96 11.52 -15.28 11.52
CA SER A 96 10.69 -14.07 11.47
C SER A 96 11.48 -12.88 10.95
N ILE A 97 10.93 -12.22 9.92
CA ILE A 97 11.51 -11.03 9.25
C ILE A 97 11.71 -9.86 10.24
N TRP A 98 10.98 -9.85 11.37
CA TRP A 98 11.11 -8.85 12.44
C TRP A 98 12.27 -9.09 13.42
N PHE A 99 12.75 -10.33 13.54
CA PHE A 99 13.78 -10.77 14.48
C PHE A 99 15.12 -11.04 13.77
N THR A 100 15.48 -10.19 12.80
CA THR A 100 16.83 -10.23 12.21
C THR A 100 17.90 -10.04 13.30
N GLU A 101 19.08 -10.65 13.08
CA GLU A 101 20.10 -10.91 14.11
C GLU A 101 20.46 -9.71 14.99
N GLU A 102 20.40 -8.49 14.46
CA GLU A 102 20.74 -7.27 15.19
C GLU A 102 19.71 -6.89 16.26
N ARG A 103 18.41 -7.11 16.00
CA ARG A 103 17.33 -6.84 16.98
C ARG A 103 17.13 -8.01 17.95
N ALA A 104 17.35 -9.24 17.48
CA ALA A 104 17.31 -10.43 18.34
C ALA A 104 18.42 -10.43 19.40
N LYS A 105 19.62 -9.93 19.05
CA LYS A 105 20.73 -9.72 20.02
C LYS A 105 20.36 -8.70 21.10
N ASN A 106 19.71 -7.60 20.74
CA ASN A 106 19.29 -6.58 21.70
C ASN A 106 18.12 -7.04 22.60
N ALA A 107 17.22 -7.89 22.10
CA ALA A 107 16.16 -8.48 22.92
C ALA A 107 16.72 -9.47 23.96
N ARG A 108 17.74 -10.27 23.60
CA ARG A 108 18.42 -11.17 24.56
C ARG A 108 19.22 -10.42 25.63
N ALA A 109 19.71 -9.22 25.33
CA ALA A 109 20.45 -8.40 26.29
C ALA A 109 19.56 -7.86 27.42
N LEU A 110 18.26 -7.69 27.20
CA LEU A 110 17.30 -7.19 28.20
C LEU A 110 16.91 -8.24 29.27
N ASP A 111 17.12 -9.52 29.02
CA ASP A 111 16.84 -10.64 29.95
C ASP A 111 18.12 -11.26 30.55
N SER A 112 19.28 -10.62 30.41
CA SER A 112 20.53 -11.08 31.03
C SER A 112 20.70 -10.45 32.42
N PRO A 113 20.88 -11.24 33.50
CA PRO A 113 21.00 -10.73 34.87
C PRO A 113 22.43 -10.25 35.21
N TYR A 114 23.06 -9.49 34.32
CA TYR A 114 24.30 -8.76 34.61
C TYR A 114 24.13 -7.29 34.27
#